data_AF-A0A7J0G3G7-F1
#
_entry.id   AF-A0A7J0G3G7-F1
#
_cell.length_a   1.000
_cell.length_b   1.000
_cell.length_c   1.000
_cell.angle_alpha   90.00
_cell.angle_beta   90.00
_cell.angle_gamma   90.00
#
_symmetry.space_group_name_H-M   'P 1'
#
loop_
_entity.id
_entity.type
_entity.pdbx_description
1 polymer ?
#
loop_
_entity_poly.entity_id
_entity_poly.type
_entity_poly.pdbx_seq_one_letter_code
_entity_poly.pdbx_strand_id
1 'polypeptide(L)'
;MEKHEKEIIEMRRREALTKMSAIDEFKALDEYKEAVEGAASSYFDEGFDLCKKQINILHLDLDVHDLQIDPNLVDKDEEEEKDVPDANLP
;
A
#
# COMPACT_ATOMS: atom_id res chain seq x y z
N MET A 1 -35.22 18.79 23.14
CA MET A 1 -34.39 18.79 21.92
C MET A 1 -33.05 18.10 22.20
N GLU A 2 -32.34 18.48 23.26
CA GLU A 2 -31.01 17.94 23.61
C GLU A 2 -30.91 16.41 23.82
N LYS A 3 -31.96 15.74 24.33
CA LYS A 3 -31.92 14.28 24.55
C LYS A 3 -31.82 13.50 23.24
N HIS A 4 -32.61 13.87 22.25
CA HIS A 4 -32.62 13.20 20.95
C HIS A 4 -31.34 13.49 20.16
N GLU A 5 -30.78 14.69 20.29
CA GLU A 5 -29.48 15.02 19.69
C GLU A 5 -28.36 14.18 20.29
N LYS A 6 -28.34 13.99 21.62
CA LYS A 6 -27.38 13.09 22.29
C LYS A 6 -27.54 11.65 21.84
N GLU A 7 -28.77 11.14 21.74
CA GLU A 7 -29.05 9.78 21.24
C GLU A 7 -28.58 9.60 19.79
N ILE A 8 -28.79 10.60 18.91
CA ILE A 8 -28.34 10.56 17.52
C ILE A 8 -26.80 10.51 17.44
N ILE A 9 -26.11 11.34 18.23
CA ILE A 9 -24.63 11.35 18.27
C ILE A 9 -24.10 10.00 18.76
N GLU A 10 -24.71 9.45 19.81
CA GLU A 10 -24.31 8.16 20.35
C GLU A 10 -24.54 7.02 19.35
N MET A 11 -25.69 7.00 18.67
CA MET A 11 -25.97 6.02 17.62
C MET A 11 -24.96 6.08 16.47
N ARG A 12 -24.64 7.29 15.98
CA ARG A 12 -23.63 7.46 14.93
C ARG A 12 -22.25 6.99 15.37
N ARG A 13 -21.88 7.24 16.64
CA ARG A 13 -20.61 6.76 17.19
C ARG A 13 -20.57 5.23 17.22
N ARG A 14 -21.64 4.58 17.68
CA ARG A 14 -21.72 3.11 17.68
C ARG A 14 -21.68 2.55 16.27
N GLU A 15 -22.41 3.15 15.34
CA GLU A 15 -22.40 2.75 13.92
C GLU A 15 -20.97 2.79 13.34
N ALA A 16 -20.23 3.87 13.58
CA ALA A 16 -18.85 4.00 13.14
C ALA A 16 -17.95 2.91 13.75
N LEU A 17 -18.06 2.65 15.06
CA LEU A 17 -17.28 1.62 15.73
C LEU A 17 -17.60 0.22 15.20
N THR A 18 -18.87 -0.10 15.00
CA THR A 18 -19.29 -1.39 14.44
C THR A 18 -18.77 -1.58 13.02
N LYS A 19 -18.81 -0.52 12.19
CA LYS A 19 -18.26 -0.55 10.83
C LYS A 19 -16.76 -0.81 10.83
N MET A 20 -16.01 -0.14 11.72
CA MET A 20 -14.58 -0.38 11.85
C MET A 20 -14.28 -1.82 12.28
N SER A 21 -14.98 -2.34 13.29
CA SER A 21 -14.83 -3.74 13.73
C SER A 21 -15.07 -4.72 12.59
N ALA A 22 -16.14 -4.53 11.81
CA ALA A 22 -16.46 -5.41 10.69
C ALA A 22 -15.38 -5.36 9.58
N ILE A 23 -14.77 -4.19 9.34
CA ILE A 23 -13.66 -4.05 8.39
C ILE A 23 -12.42 -4.78 8.92
N ASP A 24 -12.11 -4.63 10.21
CA ASP A 24 -10.94 -5.27 10.82
C ASP A 24 -11.08 -6.79 10.82
N GLU A 25 -12.27 -7.30 11.13
CA GLU A 25 -12.60 -8.72 11.03
C GLU A 25 -12.47 -9.23 9.59
N PHE A 26 -12.97 -8.47 8.60
CA PHE A 26 -12.82 -8.83 7.19
C PHE A 26 -11.35 -8.85 6.75
N LYS A 27 -10.54 -7.88 7.18
CA LYS A 27 -9.10 -7.84 6.89
C LYS A 27 -8.32 -8.97 7.56
N ALA A 28 -8.82 -9.50 8.67
CA ALA A 28 -8.18 -10.61 9.38
C ALA A 28 -8.43 -11.97 8.69
N LEU A 29 -9.40 -12.05 7.77
CA LEU A 29 -9.67 -13.26 7.00
C LEU A 29 -8.47 -13.64 6.13
N ASP A 30 -8.20 -14.94 6.04
CA ASP A 30 -7.09 -15.44 5.24
C ASP A 30 -7.36 -15.23 3.75
N GLU A 31 -8.63 -15.26 3.31
CA GLU A 31 -9.01 -14.93 1.94
C GLU A 31 -8.68 -13.48 1.58
N TYR A 32 -8.76 -12.55 2.53
CA TYR A 32 -8.35 -11.16 2.30
C TYR A 32 -6.84 -11.06 2.10
N LYS A 33 -6.06 -11.75 2.94
CA LYS A 33 -4.60 -11.78 2.82
C LYS A 33 -4.18 -12.37 1.49
N GLU A 34 -4.73 -13.53 1.12
CA GLU A 34 -4.44 -14.19 -0.16
C GLU A 34 -4.78 -13.30 -1.35
N ALA A 35 -5.94 -12.61 -1.31
CA ALA A 35 -6.32 -11.69 -2.36
C ALA A 35 -5.36 -10.49 -2.47
N VAL A 36 -4.90 -9.93 -1.34
CA VAL A 36 -3.94 -8.82 -1.32
C VAL A 36 -2.56 -9.27 -1.81
N GLU A 37 -2.05 -10.41 -1.33
CA GLU A 37 -0.76 -10.97 -1.75
C GLU A 37 -0.77 -11.33 -3.24
N GLY A 38 -1.84 -11.95 -3.74
CA GLY A 38 -1.99 -12.26 -5.15
C GLY A 38 -2.05 -11.00 -6.03
N ALA A 39 -2.80 -9.98 -5.61
CA ALA A 39 -2.86 -8.71 -6.33
C ALA A 39 -1.52 -7.96 -6.33
N ALA A 40 -0.82 -7.96 -5.19
CA ALA A 40 0.50 -7.37 -5.08
C ALA A 40 1.52 -8.09 -5.98
N SER A 41 1.55 -9.43 -5.95
CA SER A 41 2.41 -10.22 -6.83
C SER A 41 2.17 -9.87 -8.30
N SER A 42 0.91 -9.88 -8.76
CA SER A 42 0.58 -9.54 -10.14
C SER A 42 1.05 -8.15 -10.52
N TYR A 43 0.83 -7.15 -9.65
CA TYR A 43 1.22 -5.77 -9.92
C TYR A 43 2.73 -5.60 -10.02
N PHE A 44 3.49 -6.19 -9.09
CA PHE A 44 4.95 -6.09 -9.08
C PHE A 44 5.59 -6.90 -10.21
N ASP A 45 5.08 -8.10 -10.51
CA ASP A 45 5.57 -8.91 -11.62
C ASP A 45 5.36 -8.20 -12.97
N GLU A 46 4.16 -7.65 -13.20
CA GLU A 46 3.85 -6.89 -14.42
C GLU A 46 4.69 -5.60 -14.54
N GLY A 47 4.89 -4.90 -13.43
CA GLY A 47 5.73 -3.71 -13.37
C GLY A 47 7.20 -4.03 -13.66
N PHE A 48 7.72 -5.12 -13.10
CA PHE A 48 9.08 -5.56 -13.33
C PHE A 48 9.32 -6.02 -14.77
N ASP A 49 8.36 -6.72 -15.38
CA ASP A 49 8.39 -7.08 -16.79
C ASP A 49 8.39 -5.85 -17.71
N LEU A 50 7.68 -4.78 -17.33
CA LEU A 50 7.74 -3.51 -18.05
C LEU A 50 9.15 -2.91 -18.00
N CYS A 51 9.79 -2.90 -16.83
CA CYS A 51 11.16 -2.43 -16.67
C CYS A 51 12.14 -3.27 -17.52
N LYS A 52 12.03 -4.60 -17.52
CA LYS A 52 12.83 -5.48 -18.39
C LYS A 52 12.67 -5.11 -19.86
N LYS A 53 11.44 -4.88 -20.33
CA LYS A 53 11.17 -4.46 -21.72
C LYS A 53 11.84 -3.12 -22.04
N GLN A 54 11.81 -2.15 -21.13
CA GLN A 54 12.46 -0.86 -21.33
C GLN A 54 14.00 -0.99 -21.40
N ILE A 55 14.59 -1.79 -20.51
CA ILE A 55 16.04 -2.05 -20.54
C ILE A 55 16.44 -2.73 -21.84
N ASN A 56 15.70 -3.75 -22.29
CA ASN A 56 15.96 -4.42 -23.57
C ASN A 56 15.90 -3.47 -24.77
N ILE A 57 15.06 -2.43 -24.74
CA ILE A 57 14.99 -1.43 -25.82
C ILE A 57 16.21 -0.48 -25.78
N LEU A 58 16.66 -0.09 -24.59
CA LEU A 58 17.71 0.91 -24.40
C LEU A 58 19.13 0.31 -24.41
N HIS A 59 19.27 -0.95 -24.00
CA HIS A 59 20.52 -1.65 -23.78
C HIS A 59 20.43 -3.09 -24.31
N LEU A 60 20.58 -3.23 -25.63
CA LEU A 60 20.45 -4.50 -26.35
C LEU A 60 21.53 -5.54 -25.97
N ASP A 61 22.57 -5.14 -25.25
CA ASP A 61 23.70 -5.95 -24.80
C ASP A 61 23.51 -6.53 -23.39
N LEU A 62 22.50 -6.08 -22.65
CA LEU A 62 22.17 -6.61 -21.34
C LEU A 62 21.10 -7.71 -21.45
N ASP A 63 21.43 -8.91 -21.00
CA ASP A 63 20.44 -9.98 -20.82
C ASP A 63 19.73 -9.80 -19.48
N VAL A 64 18.45 -9.41 -19.56
CA VAL A 64 17.59 -9.19 -18.37
C VAL A 64 16.51 -10.26 -18.22
N HIS A 65 16.54 -11.32 -19.03
CA HIS A 65 15.52 -12.37 -18.94
C HIS A 65 15.55 -13.08 -17.59
N ASP A 66 16.76 -13.40 -17.11
CA ASP A 66 16.99 -14.08 -15.84
C ASP A 66 17.05 -13.12 -14.63
N LEU A 67 16.83 -11.82 -14.85
CA LEU A 67 16.77 -10.85 -13.75
C LEU A 67 15.54 -11.16 -12.88
N GLN A 68 15.73 -11.24 -11.57
CA GLN A 68 14.67 -11.43 -10.58
C GLN A 68 14.80 -10.37 -9.50
N ILE A 69 13.67 -10.00 -8.88
CA ILE A 69 13.67 -9.16 -7.70
C ILE A 69 14.30 -9.97 -6.56
N ASP A 70 15.32 -9.41 -5.90
CA ASP A 70 15.92 -10.05 -4.72
C ASP A 70 14.89 -10.03 -3.58
N PRO A 71 14.43 -11.20 -3.09
CA PRO A 71 13.45 -11.25 -2.00
C PRO A 71 14.00 -10.74 -0.66
N ASN A 72 15.31 -10.56 -0.54
CA ASN A 72 15.97 -9.99 0.65
C ASN A 72 16.27 -8.50 0.50
N LEU A 73 15.81 -7.86 -0.58
CA LEU A 73 15.84 -6.42 -0.73
C LEU A 73 14.80 -5.81 0.22
N VAL A 74 15.08 -5.89 1.52
CA VAL A 74 14.33 -5.20 2.56
C VAL A 74 14.70 -3.73 2.45
N ASP A 75 13.70 -2.88 2.24
CA ASP A 75 13.79 -1.43 2.10
C ASP A 75 14.81 -0.85 3.08
N LYS A 76 15.99 -0.51 2.57
CA LYS A 76 16.92 0.38 3.28
C LYS A 76 16.53 1.86 3.14
N ASP A 77 15.45 2.14 2.41
CA ASP A 77 15.13 3.49 1.91
C ASP A 77 13.90 4.13 2.58
N GLU A 78 13.29 3.55 3.62
CA GLU A 78 12.24 4.24 4.41
C GLU A 78 12.81 5.25 5.45
N GLU A 79 14.13 5.45 5.54
CA GLU A 79 14.72 6.43 6.47
C GLU A 79 15.02 7.82 5.86
N GLU A 80 14.86 8.05 4.56
CA GLU A 80 15.14 9.35 3.92
C GLU A 80 13.87 10.07 3.42
N GLU A 81 12.90 10.30 4.32
CA GLU A 81 11.93 11.40 4.14
C GLU A 81 11.82 12.23 5.43
N LYS A 82 12.96 12.79 5.85
CA LYS A 82 13.02 13.91 6.80
C LYS A 82 13.97 14.98 6.29
N ASP A 83 13.54 15.68 5.25
CA ASP A 83 13.93 17.07 5.06
C ASP A 83 12.76 17.82 4.41
N VAL A 84 11.84 18.27 5.26
CA VAL A 84 11.06 19.47 4.97
C VAL A 84 11.88 20.64 5.50
N PRO A 85 12.65 21.39 4.68
CA PRO A 85 13.02 22.73 5.04
C PRO A 85 11.86 23.65 4.63
N ASP A 86 10.86 23.80 5.50
CA ASP A 86 10.07 25.02 5.52
C ASP A 86 10.58 25.89 6.66
N ALA A 87 11.56 26.74 6.34
CA ALA A 87 11.71 28.04 6.98
C ALA A 87 12.72 28.90 6.20
N ASN A 88 12.18 29.96 5.61
CA ASN A 88 12.86 31.20 5.18
C ASN A 88 13.58 31.20 3.82
N LEU A 89 12.81 31.48 2.77
CA LEU A 89 13.29 32.31 1.66
C LEU A 89 13.11 33.80 2.02
N PRO A 90 14.04 34.68 1.61
CA PRO A 90 14.17 36.07 2.06
C PRO A 90 13.00 36.99 1.67
#